data_AF-A0A4Q3CGI4-F1
#
_entry.id   AF-A0A4Q3CGI4-F1
#
_cell.length_a   1.000
_cell.length_b   1.000
_cell.length_c   1.000
_cell.angle_alpha   90.00
_cell.angle_beta   90.00
_cell.angle_gamma   90.00
#
_symmetry.space_group_name_H-M   'P 1'
#
loop_
_entity.id
_entity.type
_entity.pdbx_description
1 polymer ?
#
loop_
_entity_poly.entity_id
_entity_poly.type
_entity_poly.pdbx_seq_one_letter_code
_entity_poly.pdbx_strand_id
1 'polypeptide(L)' 'MRLIQGGSFTMGSELFYAEERPLRRVRVDNFWIDET' A
#
# COMPACT_ATOMS: atom_id res chain seq x y z
N MET A 1 18.30 0.69 -1.65
CA MET A 1 17.23 0.43 -2.63
C MET A 1 17.01 -1.06 -2.88
N ARG A 2 15.78 -1.55 -2.68
CA ARG A 2 15.27 -2.87 -3.06
C ARG A 2 14.06 -2.73 -3.97
N LEU A 3 14.02 -3.53 -5.03
CA LEU A 3 12.88 -3.58 -5.95
C LEU A 3 11.75 -4.38 -5.32
N ILE A 4 10.59 -3.76 -5.21
CA ILE A 4 9.35 -4.39 -4.80
C ILE A 4 8.48 -4.54 -6.05
N GLN A 5 8.00 -5.76 -6.28
CA GLN A 5 7.06 -6.00 -7.37
C GLN A 5 5.71 -5.36 -7.04
N GLY A 6 5.22 -4.58 -7.98
CA GLY A 6 3.89 -3.99 -7.95
C GLY A 6 2.81 -5.06 -8.05
N GLY A 7 1.57 -4.62 -7.86
CA GLY A 7 0.44 -5.53 -7.75
C GLY A 7 -0.82 -4.79 -7.35
N SER A 8 -1.85 -5.56 -7.03
CA SER A 8 -3.10 -5.02 -6.51
C SER A 8 -3.28 -5.41 -5.05
N PHE A 9 -3.36 -4.41 -4.19
CA PHE A 9 -3.40 -4.57 -2.74
C PHE A 9 -4.66 -3.90 -2.17
N THR A 10 -5.06 -4.33 -0.98
CA THR A 10 -6.10 -3.64 -0.22
C THR A 10 -5.41 -2.66 0.72
N MET A 11 -5.77 -1.38 0.61
CA MET A 11 -5.20 -0.29 1.41
C MET A 11 -6.31 0.43 2.16
N GLY A 12 -6.00 0.95 3.34
CA GLY A 12 -6.96 1.54 4.29
C GLY A 12 -7.19 0.64 5.50
N SER A 13 -8.00 1.10 6.44
CA SER A 13 -8.28 0.40 7.70
C SER A 13 -9.67 0.72 8.21
N GLU A 14 -10.43 -0.28 8.67
CA GLU A 14 -11.71 -0.07 9.36
C GLU A 14 -11.56 0.02 10.89
N LEU A 15 -10.44 -0.47 11.44
CA LEU A 15 -10.29 -0.75 12.88
C LEU A 15 -9.49 0.33 13.64
N PHE A 16 -8.87 1.28 12.94
CA PHE A 16 -8.02 2.32 13.53
C PHE A 16 -8.65 3.71 13.34
N TYR A 17 -7.89 4.66 12.79
CA TYR A 17 -8.34 6.05 12.64
C TYR A 17 -9.40 6.17 11.55
N ALA A 18 -10.37 7.07 11.74
CA ALA A 18 -11.48 7.22 10.82
C ALA A 18 -11.02 7.70 9.43
N GLU A 19 -9.95 8.48 9.40
CA GLU A 19 -9.32 9.03 8.20
C GLU A 19 -8.63 7.97 7.34
N GLU A 20 -8.30 6.80 7.92
CA GLU A 20 -7.71 5.68 7.19
C GLU A 20 -8.74 4.82 6.45
N ARG A 21 -10.03 5.04 6.72
CA ARG A 21 -11.13 4.38 6.02
C ARG A 21 -11.33 4.98 4.62
N PRO A 22 -11.91 4.24 3.67
CA PRO A 22 -12.28 2.83 3.75
C PRO A 22 -11.17 1.90 3.24
N LEU A 23 -11.34 0.59 3.44
CA LEU A 23 -10.60 -0.40 2.67
C LEU A 23 -10.92 -0.28 1.17
N ARG A 24 -9.87 -0.13 0.34
CA ARG A 24 -9.98 -0.01 -1.12
C ARG A 24 -8.90 -0.78 -1.85
N ARG A 25 -9.22 -1.26 -3.06
CA ARG A 25 -8.25 -1.90 -3.96
C ARG A 25 -7.43 -0.84 -4.68
N VAL A 26 -6.11 -0.93 -4.57
CA VAL A 26 -5.16 -0.03 -5.22
C VAL A 26 -4.18 -0.86 -6.04
N ARG A 27 -3.88 -0.40 -7.26
CA ARG A 27 -2.81 -0.97 -8.09
C ARG A 27 -1.62 -0.03 -8.06
N VAL A 28 -0.44 -0.60 -7.84
CA VAL A 28 0.84 0.10 -7.92
C VAL A 28 1.76 -0.65 -8.86
N ASP A 29 2.58 0.09 -9.58
CA ASP A 29 3.64 -0.47 -10.42
C ASP A 29 4.85 -0.89 -9.59
N ASN A 30 5.81 -1.55 -10.23
CA ASN A 30 7.09 -1.89 -9.60
C ASN A 30 7.79 -0.61 -9.14
N PHE A 31 8.34 -0.62 -7.92
CA PHE A 31 9.06 0.52 -7.37
C PHE A 31 10.25 0.09 -6.52
N TRP A 32 11.20 1.00 -6.36
CA TRP A 32 12.35 0.82 -5.47
C TRP A 32 12.06 1.51 -4.15
N ILE A 33 12.42 0.86 -3.05
CA ILE A 33 12.36 1.45 -1.71
C ILE A 33 13.73 1.32 -1.03
N ASP A 34 14.15 2.33 -0.28
CA ASP A 34 15.34 2.18 0.56
C ASP A 34 15.06 1.26 1.74
N GLU A 35 16.04 0.42 2.08
CA GLU A 35 15.89 -0.55 3.17
C GLU A 35 16.34 0.04 4.52
N THR A 36 16.99 1.21 4.51
CA THR A 36 17.46 1.96 5.69
C THR A 36 17.70 3.41 5.30
#